data_AF-A0A4U1AMU0-F1
#
_entry.id   AF-A0A4U1AMU0-F1
#
_cell.length_a   1.000
_cell.length_b   1.000
_cell.length_c   1.000
_cell.angle_alpha   90.00
_cell.angle_beta   90.00
_cell.angle_gamma   90.00
#
_symmetry.space_group_name_H-M   'P 1'
#
loop_
_entity.id
_entity.type
_entity.pdbx_description
1 polymer ?
#
loop_
_entity_poly.entity_id
_entity_poly.type
_entity_poly.pdbx_seq_one_letter_code
_entity_poly.pdbx_strand_id
1 'polypeptide(L)' 'MPKTTIHPPGDKMQKAIKEFSELVEEKPETARWKLLEKVVKKFDLSPKECEFLERHCKRE' A
#
# COMPACT_ATOMS: atom_id res chain seq x y z
N MET A 1 17.97 -10.65 -24.83
CA MET A 1 16.92 -10.04 -23.99
C MET A 1 17.30 -10.19 -22.53
N PRO A 2 17.64 -9.11 -21.81
CA PRO A 2 17.51 -9.10 -20.36
C PRO A 2 16.42 -8.09 -20.01
N LYS A 3 15.26 -8.58 -19.55
CA LYS A 3 14.35 -7.73 -18.78
C LYS A 3 15.04 -7.48 -17.44
N THR A 4 15.91 -6.48 -17.39
CA THR A 4 16.25 -5.83 -16.13
C THR A 4 14.90 -5.37 -15.59
N THR A 5 14.34 -6.15 -14.67
CA THR A 5 13.25 -5.70 -13.82
C THR A 5 13.91 -4.63 -12.94
N ILE A 6 14.01 -3.43 -13.51
CA ILE A 6 14.15 -2.23 -12.72
C ILE A 6 12.86 -2.26 -11.92
N HIS A 7 12.86 -2.85 -10.72
CA HIS A 7 11.76 -2.63 -9.80
C HIS A 7 11.80 -1.12 -9.58
N PRO A 8 10.87 -0.35 -10.16
CA PRO A 8 10.83 1.05 -9.81
C PRO A 8 10.57 1.09 -8.30
N PRO A 9 10.99 2.13 -7.58
CA PRO A 9 10.61 2.35 -6.19
C PRO A 9 9.08 2.24 -5.96
N GLY A 10 8.28 2.34 -7.02
CA GLY A 10 6.83 2.08 -7.02
C GLY A 10 6.37 0.62 -6.87
N ASP A 11 7.21 -0.41 -6.97
CA ASP A 11 6.75 -1.82 -6.89
C ASP A 11 6.31 -2.21 -5.47
N LYS A 12 7.11 -1.78 -4.48
CA LYS A 12 6.78 -1.84 -3.05
C LYS A 12 5.47 -1.10 -2.76
N MET A 13 5.32 0.07 -3.36
CA MET A 13 4.19 0.96 -3.14
C MET A 13 2.91 0.39 -3.78
N GLN A 14 3.01 -0.12 -5.01
CA GLN A 14 1.92 -0.83 -5.69
C GLN A 14 1.48 -2.07 -4.91
N LYS A 15 2.42 -2.88 -4.40
CA LYS A 15 2.07 -4.04 -3.56
C LYS A 15 1.41 -3.63 -2.26
N ALA A 16 1.88 -2.56 -1.64
CA ALA A 16 1.26 -2.04 -0.43
C ALA A 16 -0.16 -1.52 -0.67
N ILE A 17 -0.39 -0.77 -1.75
CA ILE A 17 -1.72 -0.28 -2.13
C ILE A 17 -2.65 -1.47 -2.40
N LYS A 18 -2.17 -2.47 -3.15
CA LYS A 18 -2.95 -3.67 -3.49
C LYS A 18 -3.34 -4.47 -2.24
N GLU A 19 -2.37 -4.76 -1.36
CA GLU A 19 -2.63 -5.42 -0.07
C GLU A 19 -3.57 -4.61 0.81
N PHE A 20 -3.42 -3.29 0.85
CA PHE A 20 -4.30 -2.44 1.63
C PHE A 20 -5.74 -2.47 1.09
N SER A 21 -5.93 -2.35 -0.22
CA SER A 21 -7.26 -2.48 -0.86
C SER A 21 -7.87 -3.85 -0.58
N GLU A 22 -7.11 -4.94 -0.77
CA GLU A 22 -7.60 -6.31 -0.48
C GLU A 22 -8.02 -6.45 0.99
N LEU A 23 -7.24 -5.90 1.92
CA LEU A 23 -7.57 -5.91 3.34
C LEU A 23 -8.80 -5.06 3.70
N VAL A 24 -8.98 -3.91 3.03
CA VAL A 24 -10.12 -3.01 3.24
C VAL A 24 -11.40 -3.65 2.67
N GLU A 25 -11.32 -4.29 1.51
CA GLU A 25 -12.42 -5.04 0.89
C GLU A 25 -12.79 -6.29 1.70
N GLU A 26 -11.80 -7.03 2.19
CA GLU A 26 -12.04 -8.24 3.00
C GLU A 26 -12.55 -7.90 4.41
N LYS A 27 -12.09 -6.79 4.99
CA LYS A 27 -12.44 -6.37 6.36
C LYS A 27 -12.83 -4.90 6.44
N PRO A 28 -14.00 -4.50 5.91
CA PRO A 28 -14.47 -3.12 5.98
C PRO A 28 -14.76 -2.65 7.42
N GLU A 29 -15.02 -3.59 8.35
CA GLU A 29 -15.20 -3.31 9.77
C GLU A 29 -13.88 -2.98 10.49
N THR A 30 -12.75 -3.44 9.96
CA THR A 30 -11.45 -3.13 10.54
C THR A 30 -11.06 -1.70 10.17
N ALA A 31 -10.70 -0.90 11.17
CA ALA A 31 -10.25 0.46 10.95
C ALA A 31 -9.11 0.49 9.91
N ARG A 32 -9.36 1.16 8.79
CA ARG A 32 -8.38 1.47 7.73
C ARG A 32 -7.02 1.90 8.28
N TRP A 33 -6.98 2.67 9.36
CA TRP A 33 -5.72 3.01 10.05
C TRP A 33 -4.91 1.79 10.52
N LYS A 34 -5.55 0.75 11.08
CA LYS A 34 -4.87 -0.49 11.50
C LYS A 34 -4.34 -1.27 10.30
N LEU A 35 -5.10 -1.33 9.21
CA LEU A 35 -4.67 -1.99 7.97
C LEU A 35 -3.47 -1.23 7.37
N LEU A 36 -3.53 0.10 7.39
CA LEU A 36 -2.50 0.99 6.90
C LEU A 36 -1.22 0.81 7.72
N GLU A 37 -1.30 0.83 9.05
CA GLU A 37 -0.14 0.63 9.92
C GLU A 37 0.50 -0.75 9.70
N LYS A 38 -0.31 -1.81 9.51
CA LYS A 38 0.16 -3.15 9.16
C LYS A 38 0.93 -3.14 7.84
N VAL A 39 0.36 -2.53 6.81
CA VAL A 39 0.96 -2.45 5.47
C VAL A 39 2.23 -1.59 5.50
N VAL A 40 2.21 -0.46 6.21
CA VAL A 40 3.36 0.43 6.39
C VAL A 40 4.52 -0.28 7.09
N LYS A 41 4.26 -0.99 8.19
CA LYS A 41 5.30 -1.81 8.85
C LYS A 41 5.77 -2.98 7.98
N LYS A 42 4.87 -3.63 7.25
CA LYS A 42 5.18 -4.81 6.42
C LYS A 42 6.02 -4.46 5.19
N PHE A 43 5.74 -3.34 4.56
CA PHE A 43 6.45 -2.87 3.36
C PHE A 43 7.54 -1.82 3.67
N ASP A 44 7.76 -1.51 4.94
CA ASP A 44 8.68 -0.47 5.41
C ASP A 44 8.38 0.90 4.77
N LEU A 45 7.09 1.21 4.59
CA LEU A 45 6.67 2.45 3.93
C LEU A 45 7.11 3.65 4.76
N SER A 46 7.66 4.65 4.10
CA SER A 46 7.94 5.94 4.72
C SER A 46 6.64 6.69 5.03
N PRO A 47 6.63 7.66 5.96
CA PRO A 47 5.45 8.47 6.24
C PRO A 47 4.87 9.17 5.00
N LYS A 48 5.73 9.56 4.03
CA LYS A 48 5.32 10.05 2.71
C LYS A 48 4.49 9.05 1.92
N GLU A 49 4.89 7.78 1.95
CA GLU A 49 4.21 6.71 1.24
C GLU A 49 2.89 6.37 1.93
N CYS A 50 2.86 6.34 3.26
CA CYS A 50 1.63 6.20 4.04
C CYS A 50 0.58 7.27 3.68
N GLU A 51 0.98 8.54 3.61
CA GLU A 51 0.09 9.65 3.24
C GLU A 51 -0.42 9.51 1.80
N PHE A 52 0.44 9.07 0.88
CA PHE A 52 0.04 8.79 -0.51
C PHE A 52 -0.99 7.65 -0.58
N LEU A 53 -0.78 6.58 0.17
CA LEU A 53 -1.64 5.41 0.21
C LEU A 53 -3.03 5.75 0.80
N GLU A 54 -3.06 6.54 1.88
CA GLU A 54 -4.32 7.05 2.44
C GLU A 54 -5.07 7.96 1.46
N ARG A 55 -4.35 8.86 0.77
CA ARG A 55 -4.96 9.74 -0.25
C ARG A 55 -5.49 8.97 -1.45
N HIS A 56 -4.80 7.91 -1.89
CA HIS A 56 -5.20 7.13 -3.05
C HIS A 56 -6.44 6.27 -2.75
N CYS A 57 -6.56 5.75 -1.53
CA CYS A 57 -7.75 5.00 -1.10
C CYS A 57 -8.97 5.92 -0.81
N LYS A 58 -8.80 7.24 -0.73
CA LYS A 58 -9.87 8.21 -0.44
C LYS A 58 -10.59 8.75 -1.68
N ARG A 59 -10.18 8.38 -2.89
CA ARG A 59 -10.73 8.94 -4.13
C ARG A 59 -11.43 7.87 -4.95
N GLU A 60 -12.71 7.65 -4.66
CA GLU A 60 -13.71 7.40 -5.70
C GLU A 60 -14.11 8.73 -6.35
#